data_AF-A0A2A5D8K9-F1
#
_entry.id   AF-A0A2A5D8K9-F1
#
_cell.length_a   1.000
_cell.length_b   1.000
_cell.length_c   1.000
_cell.angle_alpha   90.00
_cell.angle_beta   90.00
_cell.angle_gamma   90.00
#
_symmetry.space_group_name_H-M   'P 1'
#
loop_
_entity.id
_entity.type
_entity.pdbx_description
1 polymer ?
#
loop_
_entity_poly.entity_id
_entity_poly.type
_entity_poly.pdbx_seq_one_letter_code
_entity_poly.pdbx_strand_id
1 'polypeptide(L)'
;MKFNSLFSIFIFFASVFILPQNIMSQDEGGEKPKKEKKERKNKKPKAELKDLTCKGTIIKKESKKGVKYLLKTEDGIVSLPKPGKKDKNPTDYSKFEDKQVTVVGKGYKKVKKTKKGEKVIIKFKKIDSITEGAAAKGEDKKEE
;
A
#
# COMPACT_ATOMS: atom_id res chain seq x y z
N MET A 1 28.32 2.38 47.69
CA MET A 1 27.59 1.75 48.81
C MET A 1 26.73 2.81 49.49
N LYS A 2 25.63 2.41 50.16
CA LYS A 2 24.79 3.21 51.09
C LYS A 2 24.17 4.49 50.48
N PHE A 3 22.92 4.47 50.00
CA PHE A 3 21.63 4.50 50.73
C PHE A 3 21.34 5.77 51.52
N ASN A 4 20.28 6.49 51.09
CA ASN A 4 19.24 7.22 51.85
C ASN A 4 18.32 7.92 50.81
N SER A 5 17.03 8.19 51.02
CA SER A 5 16.15 7.96 52.19
C SER A 5 14.67 7.83 51.75
N LEU A 6 13.91 7.01 52.48
CA LEU A 6 12.45 7.01 52.77
C LEU A 6 11.44 7.61 51.75
N PHE A 7 10.49 6.82 51.24
CA PHE A 7 9.16 6.50 51.84
C PHE A 7 8.09 7.61 51.73
N SER A 8 7.05 7.36 50.93
CA SER A 8 5.65 7.61 51.31
C SER A 8 4.69 6.73 50.48
N ILE A 9 3.89 5.94 51.19
CA ILE A 9 2.76 5.10 50.70
C ILE A 9 1.46 5.81 51.16
N PHE A 10 0.26 5.25 50.86
CA PHE A 10 -1.09 5.77 51.19
C PHE A 10 -1.57 6.90 50.25
N ILE A 11 -2.85 7.18 49.98
CA ILE A 11 -4.20 6.61 50.28
C ILE A 11 -5.18 7.16 49.19
N PHE A 12 -6.30 6.59 48.73
CA PHE A 12 -7.00 5.29 48.78
C PHE A 12 -7.45 4.94 47.31
N PHE A 13 -8.17 3.89 46.87
CA PHE A 13 -9.37 3.11 47.30
C PHE A 13 -10.76 3.77 47.15
N ALA A 14 -11.73 2.94 46.70
CA ALA A 14 -13.19 3.12 46.68
C ALA A 14 -13.86 4.16 45.73
N SER A 15 -14.39 3.68 44.60
CA SER A 15 -15.71 4.07 44.05
C SER A 15 -16.21 3.07 42.99
N VAL A 16 -16.46 1.83 43.45
CA VAL A 16 -17.44 0.93 42.80
C VAL A 16 -18.85 1.38 43.22
N PHE A 17 -19.88 1.03 42.45
CA PHE A 17 -21.31 1.40 42.58
C PHE A 17 -21.76 2.69 41.89
N ILE A 18 -22.06 2.58 40.59
CA ILE A 18 -23.43 2.80 40.09
C ILE A 18 -23.79 1.60 39.20
N LEU A 19 -24.85 0.87 39.55
CA LEU A 19 -25.45 -0.22 38.76
C LEU A 19 -26.84 0.23 38.23
N PRO A 20 -27.51 -0.50 37.32
CA PRO A 20 -28.26 0.14 36.24
C PRO A 20 -29.66 0.61 36.63
N GLN A 21 -30.11 1.70 36.00
CA GLN A 21 -31.54 1.98 35.86
C GLN A 21 -32.15 1.00 34.87
N ASN A 22 -32.72 -0.07 35.41
CA ASN A 22 -33.49 -1.06 34.68
C ASN A 22 -34.89 -0.51 34.35
N ILE A 23 -35.00 0.32 33.29
CA ILE A 23 -36.30 0.81 32.83
C ILE A 23 -37.01 -0.29 32.03
N MET A 24 -37.90 -0.99 32.72
CA MET A 24 -38.78 -1.99 32.15
C MET A 24 -39.96 -1.31 31.44
N SER A 25 -39.78 -0.98 30.17
CA SER A 25 -40.87 -0.63 29.26
C SER A 25 -41.28 -1.86 28.45
N GLN A 26 -42.21 -2.63 29.00
CA GLN A 26 -42.84 -3.77 28.35
C GLN A 26 -44.06 -3.28 27.57
N ASP A 27 -43.90 -3.09 26.25
CA ASP A 27 -45.01 -2.92 25.31
C ASP A 27 -44.64 -3.51 23.94
N GLU A 28 -45.63 -3.88 23.14
CA GLU A 28 -45.45 -4.82 22.02
C GLU A 28 -45.16 -4.12 20.69
N GLY A 29 -43.94 -4.31 20.15
CA GLY A 29 -43.50 -3.65 18.92
C GLY A 29 -42.33 -4.34 18.23
N GLY A 30 -42.62 -5.37 17.43
CA GLY A 30 -41.64 -6.29 16.84
C GLY A 30 -40.71 -5.77 15.71
N GLU A 31 -40.32 -4.50 15.65
CA GLU A 31 -39.32 -4.02 14.69
C GLU A 31 -37.92 -3.86 15.29
N LYS A 32 -36.99 -4.72 14.85
CA LYS A 32 -35.56 -4.62 15.18
C LYS A 32 -35.01 -3.33 14.58
N PRO A 33 -34.45 -2.38 15.36
CA PRO A 33 -33.93 -1.14 14.81
C PRO A 33 -32.82 -1.44 13.80
N LYS A 34 -33.06 -1.10 12.53
CA LYS A 34 -32.06 -1.19 11.47
C LYS A 34 -30.85 -0.38 11.92
N LYS A 35 -29.73 -1.07 12.22
CA LYS A 35 -28.46 -0.43 12.51
C LYS A 35 -28.10 0.47 11.33
N GLU A 36 -28.30 1.78 11.48
CA GLU A 36 -27.86 2.75 10.49
C GLU A 36 -26.37 2.51 10.24
N LYS A 37 -26.07 2.02 9.04
CA LYS A 37 -24.74 1.54 8.66
C LYS A 37 -23.86 2.73 8.33
N LYS A 38 -23.61 3.55 9.36
CA LYS A 38 -23.01 4.89 9.40
C LYS A 38 -22.02 5.07 8.26
N GLU A 39 -22.54 5.55 7.13
CA GLU A 39 -21.85 5.41 5.85
C GLU A 39 -20.78 6.50 5.74
N ARG A 40 -19.68 6.27 6.47
CA ARG A 40 -18.44 7.04 6.34
C ARG A 40 -17.86 6.77 4.96
N LYS A 41 -18.48 7.40 3.95
CA LYS A 41 -18.00 7.61 2.58
C LYS A 41 -16.71 8.42 2.67
N ASN A 42 -15.65 7.77 3.13
CA ASN A 42 -14.27 8.18 2.99
C ASN A 42 -13.89 8.07 1.50
N LYS A 43 -14.54 8.91 0.69
CA LYS A 43 -14.08 9.34 -0.64
C LYS A 43 -12.78 10.13 -0.42
N LYS A 44 -11.71 9.41 -0.03
CA LYS A 44 -10.34 9.90 -0.20
C LYS A 44 -10.26 10.39 -1.64
N PRO A 45 -9.75 11.60 -1.91
CA PRO A 45 -9.66 12.11 -3.27
C PRO A 45 -8.98 11.05 -4.12
N LYS A 46 -9.65 10.62 -5.20
CA LYS A 46 -9.07 9.70 -6.16
C LYS A 46 -7.85 10.42 -6.73
N ALA A 47 -6.65 9.99 -6.33
CA ALA A 47 -5.42 10.54 -6.87
C ALA A 47 -5.49 10.48 -8.40
N GLU A 48 -5.37 11.63 -9.04
CA GLU A 48 -5.58 11.79 -10.48
C GLU A 48 -4.71 10.77 -11.23
N LEU A 49 -5.36 9.94 -12.06
CA LEU A 49 -4.64 9.03 -12.92
C LEU A 49 -4.20 9.82 -14.14
N LYS A 50 -2.90 10.09 -14.21
CA LYS A 50 -2.26 10.76 -15.35
C LYS A 50 -1.60 9.69 -16.20
N ASP A 51 -1.54 9.95 -17.49
CA ASP A 51 -0.75 9.15 -18.41
C ASP A 51 0.73 9.35 -18.08
N LEU A 52 1.46 8.25 -17.93
CA LEU A 52 2.85 8.22 -17.52
C LEU A 52 3.64 7.31 -18.46
N THR A 53 4.82 7.79 -18.86
CA THR A 53 5.85 7.01 -19.54
C THR A 53 7.03 6.89 -18.60
N CYS A 54 7.56 5.67 -18.43
CA CYS A 54 8.75 5.41 -17.62
C CYS A 54 9.69 4.45 -18.38
N LYS A 55 10.98 4.77 -18.43
CA LYS A 55 12.03 3.91 -18.99
C LYS A 55 12.88 3.31 -17.87
N GLY A 56 13.24 2.04 -17.98
CA GLY A 56 14.05 1.34 -16.97
C GLY A 56 14.08 -0.17 -17.14
N THR A 57 14.71 -0.87 -16.20
CA THR A 57 14.83 -2.34 -16.19
C THR A 57 13.69 -2.96 -15.38
N ILE A 58 13.00 -3.98 -15.89
CA ILE A 58 12.02 -4.74 -15.08
C ILE A 58 12.77 -5.74 -14.19
N ILE A 59 12.52 -5.67 -12.88
CA ILE A 59 13.07 -6.59 -11.89
C ILE A 59 11.95 -7.36 -11.19
N LYS A 60 12.14 -8.67 -11.02
CA LYS A 60 11.28 -9.52 -10.20
C LYS A 60 11.63 -9.33 -8.73
N LYS A 61 10.61 -9.21 -7.88
CA LYS A 61 10.76 -9.18 -6.42
C LYS A 61 9.80 -10.13 -5.74
N GLU A 62 10.36 -11.18 -5.16
CA GLU A 62 9.61 -12.14 -4.37
C GLU A 62 9.26 -11.60 -2.97
N SER A 63 8.19 -12.13 -2.38
CA SER A 63 7.74 -11.72 -1.05
C SER A 63 6.78 -12.75 -0.45
N LYS A 64 6.57 -12.70 0.88
CA LYS A 64 5.54 -13.48 1.60
C LYS A 64 4.09 -13.25 1.12
N LYS A 65 3.85 -12.40 0.10
CA LYS A 65 2.56 -12.17 -0.57
C LYS A 65 2.66 -12.41 -2.09
N GLY A 66 3.51 -13.36 -2.47
CA GLY A 66 3.85 -13.73 -3.85
C GLY A 66 4.77 -12.73 -4.56
N VAL A 67 5.14 -13.09 -5.79
CA VAL A 67 5.96 -12.29 -6.72
C VAL A 67 5.34 -10.92 -7.00
N LYS A 68 6.17 -9.90 -7.23
CA LYS A 68 5.81 -8.59 -7.77
C LYS A 68 6.87 -8.15 -8.78
N TYR A 69 6.43 -7.57 -9.89
CA TYR A 69 7.32 -6.92 -10.85
C TYR A 69 7.42 -5.42 -10.54
N LEU A 70 8.64 -4.89 -10.64
CA LEU A 70 8.98 -3.50 -10.40
C LEU A 70 9.79 -3.00 -11.60
N LEU A 71 9.67 -1.72 -11.93
CA LEU A 71 10.53 -1.07 -12.94
C LEU A 71 11.56 -0.21 -12.19
N LYS A 72 12.85 -0.53 -12.36
CA LYS A 72 13.99 0.22 -11.84
C LYS A 72 14.35 1.30 -12.86
N THR A 73 14.09 2.55 -12.51
CA THR A 73 14.33 3.76 -13.31
C THR A 73 15.43 4.59 -12.67
N GLU A 74 15.97 5.60 -13.35
CA GLU A 74 16.91 6.57 -12.75
C GLU A 74 16.27 7.30 -11.56
N ASP A 75 15.01 7.73 -11.70
CA ASP A 75 14.15 8.27 -10.62
C ASP A 75 13.93 7.31 -9.42
N GLY A 76 14.35 6.04 -9.51
CA GLY A 76 14.24 5.03 -8.45
C GLY A 76 13.44 3.79 -8.83
N ILE A 77 12.34 3.51 -8.12
CA ILE A 77 11.61 2.24 -8.24
C ILE A 77 10.12 2.48 -8.38
N VAL A 78 9.57 2.08 -9.52
CA VAL A 78 8.15 2.14 -9.88
C VAL A 78 7.50 0.79 -9.63
N SER A 79 6.29 0.78 -9.05
CA SER A 79 5.52 -0.45 -8.89
C SER A 79 4.63 -0.67 -10.11
N LEU A 80 4.79 -1.81 -10.78
CA LEU A 80 3.85 -2.27 -11.79
C LEU A 80 2.59 -2.87 -11.11
N PRO A 81 1.40 -2.84 -11.75
CA PRO A 81 0.21 -3.50 -11.23
C PRO A 81 0.31 -5.02 -11.45
N LYS A 82 -0.23 -5.83 -10.54
CA LYS A 82 -0.45 -7.27 -10.86
C LYS A 82 -1.54 -7.37 -11.95
N PRO A 83 -1.42 -8.29 -12.92
CA PRO A 83 -2.49 -8.48 -13.92
C PRO A 83 -3.80 -8.88 -13.22
N GLY A 84 -4.90 -8.29 -13.64
CA GLY A 84 -6.22 -8.59 -13.13
C GLY A 84 -6.75 -9.91 -13.66
N LYS A 85 -7.38 -10.72 -12.80
CA LYS A 85 -8.11 -11.95 -13.20
C LYS A 85 -9.27 -11.72 -14.19
N LYS A 86 -9.53 -10.47 -14.60
CA LYS A 86 -10.58 -10.05 -15.54
C LYS A 86 -10.03 -9.21 -16.71
N ASP A 87 -8.72 -9.03 -16.79
CA ASP A 87 -8.10 -8.30 -17.90
C ASP A 87 -8.09 -9.23 -19.12
N LYS A 88 -8.70 -8.81 -20.25
CA LYS A 88 -8.80 -9.67 -21.46
C LYS A 88 -7.42 -10.13 -21.96
N ASN A 89 -6.45 -9.22 -21.94
CA ASN A 89 -5.05 -9.46 -22.30
C ASN A 89 -4.17 -9.12 -21.08
N PRO A 90 -3.90 -10.06 -20.17
CA PRO A 90 -3.06 -9.80 -18.99
C PRO A 90 -1.60 -9.61 -19.41
N THR A 91 -0.95 -8.54 -18.95
CA THR A 91 0.47 -8.27 -19.25
C THR A 91 1.37 -9.28 -18.53
N ASP A 92 2.06 -10.13 -19.29
CA ASP A 92 3.09 -11.03 -18.78
C ASP A 92 4.43 -10.31 -18.67
N TYR A 93 4.78 -9.90 -17.46
CA TYR A 93 6.05 -9.20 -17.17
C TYR A 93 7.28 -10.12 -17.23
N SER A 94 7.09 -11.44 -17.15
CA SER A 94 8.19 -12.42 -17.08
C SER A 94 9.04 -12.40 -18.34
N LYS A 95 8.43 -12.11 -19.50
CA LYS A 95 9.10 -11.96 -20.81
C LYS A 95 10.04 -10.77 -20.90
N PHE A 96 9.91 -9.83 -19.96
CA PHE A 96 10.68 -8.60 -19.88
C PHE A 96 11.59 -8.56 -18.64
N GLU A 97 11.70 -9.66 -17.89
CA GLU A 97 12.56 -9.76 -16.70
C GLU A 97 14.03 -9.46 -17.08
N ASP A 98 14.66 -8.58 -16.30
CA ASP A 98 15.99 -7.98 -16.50
C ASP A 98 16.22 -7.23 -17.84
N LYS A 99 15.19 -7.11 -18.70
CA LYS A 99 15.24 -6.27 -19.90
C LYS A 99 15.01 -4.79 -19.58
N GLN A 100 15.66 -3.92 -20.36
CA GLN A 100 15.36 -2.50 -20.41
C GLN A 100 14.12 -2.26 -21.29
N VAL A 101 13.11 -1.57 -20.76
CA VAL A 101 11.81 -1.35 -21.41
C VAL A 101 11.34 0.09 -21.27
N THR A 102 10.41 0.48 -22.15
CA THR A 102 9.54 1.65 -21.96
C THR A 102 8.14 1.17 -21.56
N VAL A 103 7.68 1.56 -20.38
CA VAL A 103 6.31 1.29 -19.89
C VAL A 103 5.47 2.55 -20.05
N VAL A 104 4.31 2.41 -20.71
CA VAL A 104 3.34 3.49 -20.91
C VAL A 104 2.00 3.09 -20.29
N GLY A 105 1.39 4.00 -19.52
CA GLY A 105 0.00 3.85 -19.12
C GLY A 105 -0.44 4.73 -17.95
N LYS A 106 -1.67 4.50 -17.48
CA LYS A 106 -2.30 5.37 -16.47
C LYS A 106 -1.85 5.05 -15.05
N GLY A 107 -1.29 6.05 -14.36
CA GLY A 107 -0.75 5.91 -13.00
C GLY A 107 -0.74 7.23 -12.22
N TYR A 108 -0.03 7.26 -11.10
CA TYR A 108 0.15 8.47 -10.30
C TYR A 108 1.53 8.52 -9.64
N LYS A 109 2.12 9.72 -9.58
CA LYS A 109 3.30 9.99 -8.74
C LYS A 109 2.82 10.37 -7.34
N LYS A 110 3.33 9.72 -6.29
CA LYS A 110 3.10 10.10 -4.89
C LYS A 110 4.42 10.46 -4.22
N VAL A 111 4.57 11.73 -3.83
CA VAL A 111 5.62 12.15 -2.90
C VAL A 111 5.32 11.59 -1.50
N LYS A 112 6.35 11.13 -0.81
CA LYS A 112 6.31 10.71 0.60
C LYS A 112 7.51 11.32 1.33
N LYS A 113 7.25 12.20 2.30
CA LYS A 113 8.28 12.65 3.27
C LYS A 113 8.82 11.46 4.06
N THR A 114 10.14 11.39 4.23
CA THR A 114 10.86 10.34 4.97
C THR A 114 11.92 10.97 5.88
N LYS A 115 12.53 10.17 6.78
CA LYS A 115 13.64 10.63 7.63
C LYS A 115 14.90 11.05 6.86
N LYS A 116 14.99 10.78 5.55
CA LYS A 116 16.10 11.19 4.66
C LYS A 116 15.64 12.19 3.58
N GLY A 117 14.60 12.98 3.84
CA GLY A 117 14.01 13.90 2.86
C GLY A 117 12.83 13.30 2.09
N GLU A 118 12.45 13.94 0.99
CA GLU A 118 11.28 13.53 0.19
C GLU A 118 11.62 12.38 -0.77
N LYS A 119 10.73 11.39 -0.88
CA LYS A 119 10.82 10.31 -1.87
C LYS A 119 9.60 10.29 -2.78
N VAL A 120 9.83 10.47 -4.08
CA VAL A 120 8.82 10.20 -5.11
C VAL A 120 8.60 8.68 -5.21
N ILE A 121 7.33 8.27 -5.29
CA ILE A 121 6.93 6.88 -5.51
C ILE A 121 5.92 6.87 -6.66
N ILE A 122 6.35 6.43 -7.84
CA ILE A 122 5.48 6.27 -9.01
C ILE A 122 4.75 4.92 -8.91
N LYS A 123 3.46 4.90 -9.26
CA LYS A 123 2.66 3.67 -9.34
C LYS A 123 1.76 3.67 -10.56
N PHE A 124 1.93 2.68 -11.42
CA PHE A 124 0.97 2.38 -12.47
C PHE A 124 -0.29 1.74 -11.88
N LYS A 125 -1.44 2.05 -12.48
CA LYS A 125 -2.76 1.50 -12.13
C LYS A 125 -3.33 0.66 -13.26
N LYS A 126 -3.10 1.11 -14.49
CA LYS A 126 -3.22 0.33 -15.73
C LYS A 126 -1.89 0.50 -16.48
N ILE A 127 -1.53 -0.52 -17.25
CA ILE A 127 -0.51 -0.39 -18.30
C ILE A 127 -1.26 -0.49 -19.63
N ASP A 128 -0.85 0.35 -20.56
CA ASP A 128 -1.46 0.49 -21.88
C ASP A 128 -0.50 -0.01 -22.97
N SER A 129 0.82 0.08 -22.76
CA SER A 129 1.83 -0.66 -23.53
C SER A 129 3.13 -0.90 -22.74
N ILE A 130 3.86 -1.96 -23.11
CA ILE A 130 5.28 -2.14 -22.79
C ILE A 130 5.99 -2.41 -24.11
N THR A 131 7.02 -1.63 -24.41
CA THR A 131 7.94 -1.91 -25.51
C THR A 131 9.33 -2.22 -24.95
N GLU A 132 10.01 -3.19 -25.55
CA GLU A 132 11.44 -3.38 -25.27
C GLU A 132 12.19 -2.16 -25.78
N GLY A 133 13.11 -1.63 -24.96
CA GLY A 133 14.07 -0.65 -25.43
C GLY A 133 15.08 -1.33 -26.35
N ALA A 134 15.89 -0.54 -27.06
CA ALA A 134 17.14 -1.07 -27.58
C ALA A 134 17.92 -1.64 -26.39
N ALA A 135 18.18 -2.95 -26.40
CA ALA A 135 18.94 -3.58 -25.34
C ALA A 135 20.34 -2.96 -25.32
N ALA A 136 20.74 -2.40 -24.18
CA ALA A 136 22.17 -2.19 -23.93
C ALA A 136 22.84 -3.56 -24.07
N LYS A 137 23.73 -3.71 -25.07
CA LYS A 137 24.49 -4.93 -25.32
C LYS A 137 25.51 -5.13 -24.19
N GLY A 138 25.04 -5.62 -23.05
CA GLY A 138 25.87 -6.28 -22.06
C GLY A 138 26.29 -7.64 -22.60
N GLU A 139 27.28 -7.65 -23.49
CA GLU A 139 28.02 -8.87 -23.84
C GLU A 139 28.90 -9.24 -22.64
N ASP A 140 28.29 -9.91 -21.67
CA ASP A 140 28.94 -10.45 -20.47
C ASP A 140 28.73 -11.97 -20.42
N LYS A 141 29.11 -12.62 -21.52
CA LYS A 141 29.15 -14.08 -21.63
C LYS A 141 30.55 -14.55 -21.20
N LYS A 142 30.67 -14.85 -19.91
CA LYS A 142 31.88 -15.38 -19.27
C LYS A 142 32.05 -16.89 -19.55
N GLU A 143 33.06 -17.23 -20.34
CA GLU A 143 33.62 -18.57 -20.63
C GLU A 143 35.02 -18.32 -21.22
N GLU A 144 36.15 -18.84 -20.73
CA GLU A 144 36.44 -19.57 -19.47
C GLU A 144 37.78 -19.07 -18.89
#